data_AF-G9YN33-F1
#
_entry.id   AF-G9YN33-F1
#
_cell.length_a   1.000
_cell.length_b   1.000
_cell.length_c   1.000
_cell.angle_alpha   90.00
_cell.angle_beta   90.00
_cell.angle_gamma   90.00
#
_symmetry.space_group_name_H-M   'P 1'
#
loop_
_entity.id
_entity.type
_entity.pdbx_description
1 polymer ?
#
loop_
_entity_poly.entity_id
_entity_poly.type
_entity_poly.pdbx_seq_one_letter_code
_entity_poly.pdbx_strand_id
1 'polypeptide(L)'
;MERAIDGELLELEIANIANKLAKSDAQKALMGRVMYCVEHMPTLPPPNEPLTWNELGNMVEKPVYIVELEDGESCWVLVHTVDDIKALFVSAFDQYDCGNRELYGQTWLAYRRPPEVSP
;
A
#
# COMPACT_ATOMS: atom_id res chain seq x y z
N MET A 1 0.95 -13.50 2.25
CA MET A 1 2.19 -12.67 2.27
C MET A 1 2.94 -12.96 1.00
N GLU A 2 2.65 -12.23 -0.07
CA GLU A 2 3.39 -12.34 -1.33
C GLU A 2 4.69 -11.53 -1.18
N ARG A 3 5.84 -12.21 -1.31
CA ARG A 3 7.16 -11.55 -1.24
C ARG A 3 7.28 -10.57 -2.39
N ALA A 4 7.76 -9.35 -2.12
CA ALA A 4 8.30 -8.47 -3.14
C ALA A 4 9.28 -9.28 -4.00
N ILE A 5 9.10 -9.26 -5.31
CA ILE A 5 9.99 -9.95 -6.24
C ILE A 5 11.34 -9.24 -6.14
N ASP A 6 12.34 -9.97 -5.66
CA ASP A 6 13.73 -9.52 -5.64
C ASP A 6 14.18 -9.33 -7.10
N GLY A 7 14.36 -8.07 -7.50
CA GLY A 7 14.65 -7.70 -8.89
C GLY A 7 15.95 -8.30 -9.40
N GLU A 8 16.97 -8.43 -8.56
CA GLU A 8 18.25 -9.05 -8.93
C GLU A 8 18.08 -10.56 -9.16
N LEU A 9 17.30 -11.22 -8.30
CA LEU A 9 17.00 -12.65 -8.46
C LEU A 9 16.16 -12.91 -9.71
N LEU A 10 15.21 -12.03 -10.02
CA LEU A 10 14.38 -12.11 -11.23
C LEU A 10 15.22 -11.91 -12.49
N GLU A 11 16.09 -10.90 -12.52
CA GLU A 11 17.00 -10.65 -13.65
C GLU A 11 17.92 -11.85 -13.90
N LEU A 12 18.47 -12.45 -12.84
CA LEU A 12 19.34 -13.62 -12.94
C LEU A 12 18.59 -14.86 -13.49
N GLU A 13 17.36 -15.10 -13.03
CA GLU A 13 16.51 -16.18 -13.54
C GLU A 13 16.13 -15.95 -15.00
N ILE A 14 15.77 -14.73 -15.39
CA ILE A 14 15.45 -14.41 -16.79
C ILE A 14 16.67 -14.60 -17.68
N ALA A 15 17.86 -14.13 -17.28
CA ALA A 15 19.10 -14.33 -18.03
C ALA A 15 19.44 -15.83 -18.21
N ASN A 16 19.24 -16.64 -17.17
CA ASN A 16 19.44 -18.09 -17.23
C ASN A 16 18.45 -18.79 -18.18
N ILE A 17 17.17 -18.39 -18.14
CA ILE A 17 16.13 -18.92 -19.02
C ILE A 17 16.38 -18.49 -20.47
N ALA A 18 16.78 -17.23 -20.69
CA ALA A 18 17.15 -16.68 -22.00
C ALA A 18 18.28 -17.47 -22.66
N ASN A 19 19.35 -17.74 -21.90
CA ASN A 19 20.48 -18.55 -22.36
C ASN A 19 20.08 -19.99 -22.71
N LYS A 20 19.15 -20.60 -21.95
CA LYS A 20 18.62 -21.95 -22.24
C LYS A 20 17.67 -21.99 -23.45
N LEU A 21 16.96 -20.88 -23.71
CA LEU A 21 15.98 -20.73 -24.80
C LEU A 21 16.56 -20.16 -26.09
N ALA A 22 17.84 -19.80 -26.19
CA ALA A 22 18.43 -19.18 -27.39
C ALA A 22 18.52 -20.10 -28.64
N LYS A 23 17.78 -21.21 -28.69
CA LYS A 23 17.87 -22.27 -29.70
C LYS A 23 17.16 -21.94 -31.03
N SER A 24 16.30 -20.91 -31.08
CA SER A 24 15.71 -20.42 -32.33
C SER A 24 15.44 -18.91 -32.31
N ASP A 25 15.35 -18.30 -33.49
CA ASP A 25 15.05 -16.86 -33.62
C ASP A 25 13.67 -16.48 -33.06
N ALA A 26 12.71 -17.41 -33.11
CA ALA A 26 11.40 -17.24 -32.48
C ALA A 26 11.50 -17.13 -30.95
N GLN A 27 12.40 -17.89 -30.32
CA GLN A 27 12.62 -17.81 -28.87
C GLN A 27 13.36 -16.54 -28.46
N LYS A 28 14.30 -16.04 -29.29
CA LYS A 28 14.96 -14.74 -29.07
C LYS A 28 13.95 -13.59 -29.15
N ALA A 29 13.06 -13.61 -30.14
CA ALA A 29 12.00 -12.61 -30.30
C ALA A 29 11.01 -12.64 -29.12
N LEU A 30 10.67 -13.83 -28.63
CA LEU A 30 9.84 -13.98 -27.43
C LEU A 30 10.54 -13.43 -26.18
N MET A 31 11.82 -13.73 -25.98
CA MET A 31 12.59 -13.24 -24.83
C MET A 31 12.70 -11.71 -24.84
N GLY A 32 12.96 -11.10 -26.01
CA GLY A 32 12.96 -9.64 -26.14
C GLY A 32 11.63 -9.02 -25.75
N ARG A 33 10.50 -9.66 -26.08
CA ARG A 33 9.16 -9.22 -25.64
C ARG A 33 8.94 -9.39 -24.14
N VAL A 34 9.40 -10.50 -23.55
CA VAL A 34 9.27 -10.73 -22.10
C VAL A 34 10.06 -9.68 -21.33
N MET A 35 11.32 -9.43 -21.71
CA MET A 35 12.14 -8.39 -21.10
C MET A 35 11.50 -7.01 -21.21
N TYR A 36 11.03 -6.64 -22.41
CA TYR A 36 10.32 -5.39 -22.61
C TYR A 36 9.09 -5.29 -21.69
N CYS A 37 8.28 -6.34 -21.58
CA CYS A 37 7.13 -6.33 -20.69
C CYS A 37 7.50 -6.20 -19.22
N VAL A 38 8.60 -6.80 -18.77
CA VAL A 38 9.08 -6.70 -17.37
C VAL A 38 9.62 -5.29 -17.09
N GLU A 39 10.47 -4.75 -17.96
CA GLU A 39 11.06 -3.42 -17.82
C GLU A 39 10.03 -2.29 -17.86
N HIS A 40 8.92 -2.49 -18.59
CA HIS A 40 7.89 -1.48 -18.79
C HIS A 40 6.60 -1.79 -18.01
N MET A 41 6.62 -2.80 -17.15
CA MET A 41 5.48 -3.08 -16.27
C MET A 41 5.37 -1.95 -15.24
N PRO A 42 4.16 -1.40 -15.00
CA PRO A 42 3.97 -0.47 -13.89
C PRO A 42 4.41 -1.14 -12.59
N THR A 43 5.30 -0.51 -11.84
CA THR A 43 5.63 -0.97 -10.49
C THR A 43 4.38 -0.91 -9.64
N LEU A 44 4.00 -2.03 -9.02
CA LEU A 44 2.93 -2.04 -8.04
C LEU A 44 3.27 -1.03 -6.94
N PRO A 45 2.31 -0.17 -6.53
CA PRO A 45 2.55 0.69 -5.39
C PRO A 45 2.86 -0.20 -4.16
N PRO A 46 3.71 0.26 -3.24
CA PRO A 46 3.98 -0.50 -2.02
C PRO A 46 2.66 -0.80 -1.29
N PRO A 47 2.52 -1.97 -0.63
CA PRO A 47 1.32 -2.34 0.09
C PRO A 47 0.84 -1.23 1.01
N ASN A 48 -0.47 -0.97 1.00
CA ASN A 48 -1.08 0.06 1.85
C ASN A 48 -1.39 -0.51 3.24
N GLU A 49 -0.35 -0.72 4.02
CA GLU A 49 -0.49 -1.12 5.41
C GLU A 49 -1.14 0.00 6.25
N PRO A 50 -1.83 -0.35 7.36
CA PRO A 50 -2.32 0.66 8.29
C PRO A 50 -1.16 1.50 8.82
N LEU A 51 -1.41 2.80 8.96
CA LEU A 51 -0.46 3.72 9.58
C LEU A 51 -0.17 3.27 11.01
N THR A 52 1.08 3.32 11.44
CA THR A 52 1.38 3.33 12.86
C THR A 52 0.89 4.64 13.49
N TRP A 53 0.70 4.66 14.81
CA TRP A 53 0.31 5.90 15.51
C TRP A 53 1.26 7.07 15.23
N ASN A 54 2.56 6.79 15.17
CA ASN A 54 3.58 7.79 14.86
C ASN A 54 3.48 8.28 13.41
N GLU A 55 3.20 7.40 12.46
CA GLU A 55 2.98 7.82 11.08
C GLU A 55 1.70 8.63 10.91
N LEU A 56 0.63 8.29 11.63
CA LEU A 56 -0.58 9.10 11.68
C LEU A 56 -0.29 10.52 12.19
N GLY A 57 0.58 10.66 13.19
CA GLY A 57 1.08 11.97 13.64
C GLY A 57 1.81 12.78 12.56
N ASN A 58 2.46 12.11 11.60
CA ASN A 58 3.11 12.76 10.46
C ASN A 58 2.12 13.16 9.33
N MET A 59 0.84 12.85 9.51
CA MET A 59 -0.24 13.14 8.56
C MET A 59 -1.07 14.36 8.96
N VAL A 60 -0.67 15.16 9.95
CA VAL A 60 -1.32 16.44 10.27
C VAL A 60 -1.51 17.29 9.02
N GLU A 61 -2.72 17.83 8.85
CA GLU A 61 -3.22 18.58 7.68
C GLU A 61 -3.27 17.80 6.36
N LYS A 62 -3.08 16.47 6.40
CA LYS A 62 -3.19 15.59 5.23
C LYS A 62 -4.41 14.67 5.34
N PRO A 63 -4.97 14.23 4.21
CA PRO A 63 -6.07 13.28 4.21
C PRO A 63 -5.58 11.89 4.61
N VAL A 64 -6.38 11.20 5.43
CA VAL A 64 -6.25 9.79 5.76
C VAL A 64 -7.59 9.09 5.58
N TYR A 65 -7.55 7.81 5.25
CA TYR A 65 -8.73 6.97 5.13
C TYR A 65 -8.91 6.17 6.42
N ILE A 66 -10.00 6.43 7.14
CA ILE A 66 -10.35 5.72 8.38
C ILE A 66 -11.25 4.54 8.03
N VAL A 67 -10.99 3.42 8.69
CA VAL A 67 -11.84 2.22 8.65
C VAL A 67 -12.23 1.89 10.08
N GLU A 68 -13.52 1.88 10.37
CA GLU A 68 -14.10 1.33 11.59
C GLU A 68 -14.30 -0.18 11.39
N LEU A 69 -13.78 -0.97 12.34
CA LEU A 69 -13.72 -2.43 12.26
C LEU A 69 -15.00 -3.10 12.77
N GLU A 70 -15.81 -2.40 13.56
CA GLU A 70 -17.02 -2.96 14.19
C GLU A 70 -18.24 -2.92 13.25
N ASP A 71 -18.46 -1.80 12.57
CA ASP A 71 -19.61 -1.55 11.70
C ASP A 71 -19.25 -1.47 10.20
N GLY A 72 -17.96 -1.42 9.87
CA GLY A 72 -17.47 -1.34 8.50
C GLY A 72 -17.63 0.03 7.86
N GLU A 73 -17.98 1.06 8.63
CA GLU A 73 -18.00 2.42 8.15
C GLU A 73 -16.58 2.90 7.84
N SER A 74 -16.42 3.66 6.76
CA SER A 74 -15.10 4.10 6.33
C SER A 74 -15.19 5.42 5.58
N CYS A 75 -14.31 6.36 5.91
CA CYS A 75 -14.35 7.68 5.28
C CYS A 75 -12.97 8.34 5.18
N TRP A 76 -12.92 9.34 4.32
CA TRP A 76 -11.79 10.26 4.26
C TRP A 76 -11.95 11.35 5.32
N VAL A 77 -10.87 11.59 6.06
CA VAL A 77 -10.77 12.66 7.04
C VAL A 77 -9.47 13.43 6.88
N LEU A 78 -9.46 14.69 7.31
CA LEU A 78 -8.23 15.47 7.49
C LEU A 78 -7.77 15.33 8.94
N VAL A 79 -6.48 15.01 9.13
CA VAL A 79 -5.90 14.94 10.47
C VAL A 79 -5.67 16.35 11.01
N HIS A 80 -6.31 16.70 12.11
CA HIS A 80 -6.11 18.00 12.77
C HIS A 80 -4.95 17.95 13.75
N THR A 81 -4.98 17.00 14.69
CA THR A 81 -3.92 16.79 15.69
C THR A 81 -3.86 15.32 16.08
N VAL A 82 -2.68 14.84 16.47
CA VAL A 82 -2.49 13.52 17.07
C VAL A 82 -1.66 13.71 18.33
N ASP A 83 -2.17 13.26 19.47
CA ASP A 83 -1.47 13.30 20.75
C ASP A 83 -1.36 11.90 21.37
N ASP A 84 -0.97 11.85 22.64
CA ASP A 84 -0.77 10.59 23.34
C ASP A 84 -2.05 9.86 23.71
N ILE A 85 -3.22 10.49 23.57
CA ILE A 85 -4.54 10.00 23.98
C ILE A 85 -5.43 9.76 22.76
N LYS A 86 -5.40 10.65 21.76
CA LYS A 86 -6.32 10.60 20.63
C LYS A 86 -5.79 11.28 19.37
N ALA A 87 -6.42 10.97 18.25
CA ALA A 87 -6.34 11.73 17.01
C ALA A 87 -7.63 12.52 16.81
N LEU A 88 -7.52 13.80 16.47
CA LEU A 88 -8.64 14.66 16.08
C LEU A 88 -8.68 14.76 14.56
N PHE A 89 -9.90 14.67 14.03
CA PHE A 89 -10.18 14.64 12.61
C PHE A 89 -11.21 15.69 12.23
N VAL A 90 -11.15 16.12 10.98
CA VAL A 90 -12.21 16.88 10.33
C VAL A 90 -12.70 16.05 9.16
N SER A 91 -13.97 15.66 9.19
CA SER A 91 -14.64 14.98 8.09
C SER A 91 -15.66 15.92 7.43
N ALA A 92 -16.28 15.47 6.33
CA ALA A 92 -17.38 16.19 5.70
C ALA A 92 -18.65 16.22 6.59
N PHE A 93 -18.72 15.37 7.61
CA PHE A 93 -19.90 15.16 8.45
C PHE A 93 -19.74 15.71 9.87
N ASP A 94 -18.51 15.70 10.40
CA ASP A 94 -18.19 16.17 11.74
C ASP A 94 -16.81 16.86 11.76
N GLN A 95 -16.80 18.09 12.29
CA GLN A 95 -15.59 18.91 12.42
C GLN A 95 -14.80 18.63 13.71
N TYR A 96 -15.31 17.76 14.59
CA TYR A 96 -14.72 17.39 15.88
C TYR A 96 -14.62 15.87 16.07
N ASP A 97 -14.58 15.14 14.97
CA ASP A 97 -14.45 13.68 15.00
C ASP A 97 -13.11 13.27 15.66
N CYS A 98 -13.09 12.12 16.31
CA CYS A 98 -11.89 11.68 17.01
C CYS A 98 -11.77 10.16 17.15
N GLY A 99 -10.53 9.68 17.02
CA GLY A 99 -10.16 8.30 17.27
C GLY A 99 -9.35 8.17 18.56
N ASN A 100 -9.80 7.32 19.49
CA ASN A 100 -9.07 7.04 20.72
C ASN A 100 -7.85 6.15 20.43
N ARG A 101 -6.66 6.54 20.91
CA ARG A 101 -5.41 5.79 20.74
C ARG A 101 -5.48 4.38 21.30
N GLU A 102 -6.11 4.18 22.45
CA GLU A 102 -6.20 2.87 23.08
C GLU A 102 -7.01 1.88 22.25
N LEU A 103 -7.93 2.37 21.42
CA LEU A 103 -8.75 1.56 20.53
C LEU A 103 -8.15 1.41 19.12
N TYR A 104 -7.01 2.07 18.85
CA TYR A 104 -6.36 2.00 17.54
C TYR A 104 -5.86 0.58 17.26
N GLY A 105 -6.25 0.02 16.12
CA GLY A 105 -6.01 -1.38 15.76
C GLY A 105 -6.95 -2.38 16.43
N GLN A 106 -7.88 -1.94 17.26
CA GLN A 106 -8.94 -2.77 17.85
C GLN A 106 -10.29 -2.47 17.24
N THR A 107 -10.67 -1.19 17.18
CA THR A 107 -11.95 -0.76 16.62
C THR A 107 -11.79 0.09 15.38
N TRP A 108 -10.61 0.68 15.14
CA TRP A 108 -10.38 1.54 13.97
C TRP A 108 -8.94 1.51 13.48
N LEU A 109 -8.75 1.74 12.18
CA LEU A 109 -7.45 1.83 11.50
C LEU A 109 -7.41 3.05 10.58
N ALA A 110 -6.22 3.63 10.40
CA ALA A 110 -5.99 4.73 9.47
C ALA A 110 -5.04 4.31 8.35
N TYR A 111 -5.31 4.74 7.12
CA TYR A 111 -4.52 4.42 5.95
C TYR A 111 -4.23 5.67 5.11
N ARG A 112 -3.18 5.61 4.27
CA ARG A 112 -2.87 6.69 3.31
C ARG A 112 -3.84 6.72 2.13
N ARG A 113 -4.42 5.58 1.80
CA ARG A 113 -5.43 5.35 0.75
C ARG A 113 -6.41 4.26 1.22
N PRO A 114 -7.53 4.01 0.52
CA PRO A 114 -8.40 2.88 0.86
C PRO A 114 -7.61 1.56 0.86
N PRO A 115 -7.87 0.66 1.81
CA PRO A 115 -7.18 -0.61 1.87
C PRO A 115 -7.54 -1.47 0.64
N GLU A 116 -6.55 -2.23 0.15
CA GLU A 116 -6.70 -3.07 -1.05
C GLU A 116 -7.46 -4.37 -0.76
N VAL A 117 -7.52 -4.74 0.52
CA VAL A 117 -8.28 -5.86 1.07
C VAL A 117 -9.03 -5.38 2.30
N SER A 118 -10.24 -5.88 2.54
CA SER A 118 -10.95 -5.59 3.79
C SER A 118 -10.11 -6.08 4.98
N PRO A 119 -9.83 -5.22 5.98
CA PRO A 119 -9.08 -5.59 7.17
C PRO A 119 -9.83 -6.57 8.09
#